data_AF-A0A6N6S1I0-F1
#
_entry.id   AF-A0A6N6S1I0-F1
#
_cell.length_a   1.000
_cell.length_b   1.000
_cell.length_c   1.000
_cell.angle_alpha   90.00
_cell.angle_beta   90.00
_cell.angle_gamma   90.00
#
_symmetry.space_group_name_H-M   'P 1'
#
loop_
_entity.id
_entity.type
_entity.pdbx_description
1 polymer ?
#
loop_
_entity_poly.entity_id
_entity_poly.type
_entity_poly.pdbx_seq_one_letter_code
_entity_poly.pdbx_strand_id
1 'polypeptide(L)' 'MIEYVTPYFRPPSEGKSFILQATIGCSHNQCTYCAMYRQEEQRFRVRPMEE' A
#
# COMPACT_ATOMS: atom_id res chain seq x y z
N MET A 1 -14.95 -9.38 3.48
CA MET A 1 -14.16 -8.45 4.32
C MET A 1 -13.01 -7.99 3.45
N ILE A 2 -12.73 -6.68 3.37
CA ILE A 2 -11.72 -6.15 2.45
C ILE A 2 -10.33 -6.57 2.95
N GLU A 3 -9.55 -7.23 2.10
CA GLU A 3 -8.20 -7.68 2.42
C GLU A 3 -7.21 -6.55 2.14
N TYR A 4 -6.39 -6.21 3.14
CA TYR A 4 -5.35 -5.20 3.02
C TYR A 4 -3.98 -5.85 2.85
N VAL A 5 -3.18 -5.30 1.92
CA VAL A 5 -1.78 -5.70 1.80
C VAL A 5 -0.95 -4.86 2.78
N THR A 6 -0.30 -5.53 3.73
CA THR A 6 0.58 -4.93 4.72
C THR A 6 2.04 -4.91 4.21
N PRO A 7 2.89 -4.03 4.75
CA PRO A 7 2.60 -2.95 5.68
C PRO A 7 1.98 -1.75 4.97
N TYR A 8 1.01 -1.11 5.65
CA TYR A 8 0.51 0.20 5.27
C TYR A 8 0.53 1.10 6.50
N PHE A 9 0.84 2.38 6.30
CA PHE A 9 0.91 3.34 7.39
C PHE A 9 -0.36 4.19 7.43
N ARG A 10 -0.91 4.37 8.63
CA ARG A 10 -2.04 5.29 8.89
C ARG A 10 -1.73 6.18 10.06
N PRO A 11 -1.81 7.50 9.92
CA PRO A 11 -1.80 8.40 11.05
C PRO A 11 -2.96 8.09 12.01
N PRO A 12 -2.79 8.29 13.34
CA PRO A 12 -3.86 8.06 14.31
C PRO A 12 -5.15 8.83 14.02
N SER A 13 -5.05 10.04 13.45
CA SER A 13 -6.21 10.85 13.02
C SER A 13 -7.04 10.17 11.93
N GLU A 14 -6.42 9.30 11.14
CA GLU A 14 -7.06 8.57 10.03
C GLU A 14 -7.34 7.11 10.38
N GLY A 15 -7.20 6.69 11.65
CA GLY A 15 -7.31 5.28 12.02
C GLY A 15 -8.68 4.64 11.70
N LYS A 16 -9.72 5.44 11.53
CA LYS A 16 -11.08 5.01 11.17
C LYS A 16 -11.46 5.26 9.71
N SER A 17 -10.64 5.94 8.92
CA SER A 17 -11.02 6.23 7.53
C SER A 17 -10.97 4.94 6.70
N PHE A 18 -11.66 4.89 5.57
CA PHE A 18 -11.50 3.78 4.64
C PHE A 18 -10.22 3.96 3.80
N ILE A 19 -9.44 2.91 3.58
CA ILE A 19 -8.32 2.93 2.63
C ILE A 19 -8.72 2.12 1.41
N LEU A 20 -8.69 2.78 0.25
CA LEU A 20 -8.80 2.11 -1.04
C LEU A 20 -7.41 1.95 -1.64
N GLN A 21 -6.87 0.75 -1.63
CA GLN A 21 -5.55 0.47 -2.23
C GLN A 21 -5.73 0.27 -3.75
N ALA A 22 -5.84 1.34 -4.54
CA ALA A 22 -5.97 1.20 -6.01
C ALA A 22 -4.76 0.50 -6.66
N THR A 23 -3.59 0.69 -6.07
CA THR A 23 -2.35 -0.02 -6.41
C THR A 23 -1.68 -0.50 -5.13
N ILE A 24 -0.90 -1.56 -5.24
CA ILE A 24 0.01 -2.03 -4.20
C ILE A 24 1.40 -1.53 -4.55
N GLY A 25 2.15 -1.03 -3.57
CA GLY A 25 3.53 -0.58 -3.77
C GLY A 25 3.68 0.81 -4.38
N CYS A 26 4.86 1.07 -4.95
CA CYS A 26 5.21 2.32 -5.62
C CYS A 26 5.79 2.04 -7.01
N SER A 27 5.28 2.69 -8.05
CA SER A 27 5.74 2.53 -9.44
C SER A 27 7.17 3.02 -9.69
N HIS A 28 7.68 3.90 -8.82
CA HIS A 28 9.03 4.45 -8.93
C HIS A 28 10.06 3.64 -8.13
N ASN A 29 9.79 3.37 -6.84
CA ASN A 29 10.59 2.58 -5.88
C ASN A 29 12.14 2.72 -5.94
N GLN A 30 12.67 3.90 -6.30
CA GLN A 30 14.11 4.19 -6.35
C GLN A 30 14.54 5.26 -5.33
N CYS A 31 13.65 5.64 -4.42
CA CYS A 31 13.92 6.68 -3.43
C CYS A 31 14.90 6.20 -2.34
N THR A 32 15.92 6.99 -2.08
CA THR A 32 16.96 6.70 -1.06
C THR A 32 16.39 6.53 0.34
N TYR A 33 15.32 7.26 0.66
CA TYR A 33 14.70 7.30 2.00
C TYR A 33 13.46 6.40 2.15
N CYS A 34 12.93 5.82 1.07
CA CYS A 34 11.67 5.08 1.17
C CYS A 34 11.92 3.66 1.67
N ALA A 35 11.58 3.40 2.93
CA ALA A 35 11.67 2.06 3.52
C ALA A 35 10.40 1.21 3.32
N MET A 36 9.24 1.86 3.16
CA MET A 36 7.93 1.19 3.24
C MET A 36 7.66 0.22 2.08
N TYR A 37 8.10 0.56 0.87
CA TYR A 37 7.81 -0.22 -0.34
C TYR A 37 8.94 -1.18 -0.76
N ARG A 38 9.87 -1.49 0.15
CA ARG A 38 11.01 -2.38 -0.14
C ARG A 38 10.69 -3.86 0.03
N GLN A 39 9.60 -4.18 0.73
CA GLN A 39 9.18 -5.58 0.93
C GLN A 39 8.56 -6.16 -0.34
N GLU A 40 8.66 -7.48 -0.50
CA GLU A 40 8.16 -8.18 -1.70
C GLU A 40 6.65 -8.00 -1.86
N GLU A 41 5.91 -8.07 -0.76
CA GLU A 41 4.46 -7.84 -0.71
C GLU A 41 4.06 -6.46 -1.25
N GLN A 42 4.96 -5.47 -1.16
CA GLN A 42 4.79 -4.09 -1.60
C GLN A 42 5.38 -3.83 -3.00
N ARG A 43 5.67 -4.88 -3.78
CA ARG A 43 6.04 -4.72 -5.18
C ARG A 43 4.89 -4.12 -5.98
N PHE A 44 5.23 -3.16 -6.85
CA PHE A 44 4.24 -2.43 -7.63
C PHE A 44 3.33 -3.36 -8.47
N ARG A 45 2.02 -3.25 -8.25
CA ARG A 45 0.97 -3.87 -9.08
C ARG A 45 -0.35 -3.13 -8.96
N VAL A 46 -1.14 -3.15 -10.04
CA VAL A 46 -2.54 -2.69 -10.01
C VAL A 46 -3.39 -3.77 -9.34
N ARG A 47 -4.31 -3.39 -8.45
CA ARG A 47 -5.26 -4.38 -7.90
C ARG A 47 -6.28 -4.79 -8.96
N PRO A 48 -6.70 -6.07 -8.99
CA PRO A 48 -7.78 -6.49 -9.87
C PRO A 48 -9.07 -5.74 -9.50
N MET A 49 -9.93 -5.49 -10.49
CA MET A 49 -11.20 -4.79 -10.29
C MET A 49 -12.27 -5.66 -9.60
N GLU A 50 -12.08 -6.97 -9.58
CA GLU A 50 -13.04 -7.98 -9.09
C GLU A 50 -12.84 -8.32 -7.61
N GLU A 51 -12.65 -7.31 -6.76
CA GLU A 51 -12.45 -7.48 -5.32
C GLU A 51 -13.67 -7.06 -4.47
#